data_AF-A0A2E7F5H1-F1
#
_entry.id   AF-A0A2E7F5H1-F1
#
_cell.length_a   1.000
_cell.length_b   1.000
_cell.length_c   1.000
_cell.angle_alpha   90.00
_cell.angle_beta   90.00
_cell.angle_gamma   90.00
#
_symmetry.space_group_name_H-M   'P 1'
#
loop_
_entity.id
_entity.type
_entity.pdbx_description
1 polymer ?
#
loop_
_entity_poly.entity_id
_entity_poly.type
_entity_poly.pdbx_seq_one_letter_code
_entity_poly.pdbx_strand_id
1 'polypeptide(L)' 'MTNTKPRVGYVGVGLMGAPMILRLLAAGYEVVVWNRTREKILPVL' A
#
# COMPACT_ATOMS: atom_id res chain seq x y z
N MET A 1 -20.45 15.42 5.87
CA MET A 1 -20.20 14.24 5.01
C MET A 1 -18.99 13.53 5.57
N THR A 2 -19.09 12.27 6.01
CA THR A 2 -17.96 11.51 6.54
C THR A 2 -17.00 11.19 5.40
N ASN A 3 -15.93 11.97 5.30
CA ASN A 3 -14.96 11.90 4.20
C ASN A 3 -13.94 10.78 4.43
N THR A 4 -14.43 9.54 4.57
CA THR A 4 -13.58 8.35 4.73
C THR A 4 -13.15 7.85 3.35
N LYS A 5 -11.84 7.88 3.10
CA LYS A 5 -11.24 7.29 1.90
C LYS A 5 -11.48 5.77 1.88
N PRO A 6 -11.68 5.16 0.70
CA PRO A 6 -11.83 3.72 0.60
C PRO A 6 -10.54 3.00 1.02
N ARG A 7 -10.69 1.79 1.58
CA ARG A 7 -9.57 0.89 1.87
C ARG A 7 -9.07 0.26 0.57
N VAL A 8 -7.76 0.19 0.38
CA VAL A 8 -7.14 -0.32 -0.85
C VAL A 8 -6.38 -1.60 -0.57
N GLY A 9 -6.67 -2.68 -1.31
CA GLY A 9 -5.84 -3.88 -1.33
C GLY A 9 -4.77 -3.80 -2.40
N TYR A 10 -3.51 -4.11 -2.07
CA TYR A 10 -2.39 -4.12 -3.00
C TYR A 10 -1.64 -5.46 -2.95
N VAL A 11 -1.51 -6.11 -4.11
CA VAL A 11 -0.82 -7.41 -4.25
C VAL A 11 0.46 -7.21 -5.07
N GLY A 12 1.61 -7.38 -4.42
CA GLY A 12 2.93 -7.29 -5.05
C GLY A 12 3.71 -6.03 -4.67
N VAL A 13 4.78 -6.17 -3.88
CA VAL A 13 5.67 -5.07 -3.50
C VAL A 13 6.98 -5.15 -4.29
N GLY A 14 6.86 -5.02 -5.61
CA GLY A 14 8.00 -4.96 -6.52
C GLY A 14 8.53 -3.54 -6.70
N LEU A 15 9.40 -3.34 -7.70
CA LEU A 15 9.97 -2.03 -8.07
C LEU A 15 8.89 -0.96 -8.33
N MET A 16 7.76 -1.34 -8.91
CA MET A 16 6.62 -0.44 -9.12
C MET A 16 5.68 -0.35 -7.92
N GLY A 17 5.50 -1.46 -7.19
CA GLY A 17 4.50 -1.56 -6.13
C GLY A 17 4.83 -0.68 -4.94
N ALA A 18 6.09 -0.69 -4.49
CA ALA A 18 6.53 0.11 -3.35
C ALA A 18 6.25 1.62 -3.50
N PRO A 19 6.69 2.31 -4.58
CA PRO A 19 6.39 3.73 -4.73
C PRO A 19 4.90 4.04 -4.92
N MET A 20 4.09 3.13 -5.49
CA MET A 20 2.64 3.31 -5.56
C MET A 20 1.98 3.24 -4.18
N ILE A 21 2.35 2.24 -3.37
CA ILE A 21 1.82 2.06 -2.01
C ILE A 21 2.15 3.29 -1.16
N LEU A 22 3.40 3.77 -1.20
CA LEU A 22 3.82 4.97 -0.48
C LEU A 22 3.01 6.22 -0.89
N ARG A 23 2.68 6.37 -2.18
CA ARG A 23 1.83 7.48 -2.64
C ARG A 23 0.39 7.37 -2.13
N LEU A 24 -0.18 6.17 -2.09
CA LEU A 24 -1.51 5.94 -1.54
C LEU A 24 -1.56 6.26 -0.04
N LEU A 25 -0.54 5.81 0.71
CA LEU A 25 -0.39 6.12 2.13
C LEU A 25 -0.22 7.63 2.36
N ALA A 26 0.65 8.30 1.58
CA ALA A 26 0.83 9.75 1.65
C ALA A 26 -0.45 10.53 1.31
N ALA A 27 -1.29 9.98 0.44
CA ALA A 27 -2.60 10.54 0.12
C ALA A 27 -3.67 10.22 1.18
N GLY A 28 -3.33 9.54 2.28
CA GLY A 28 -4.23 9.24 3.40
C GLY A 28 -5.18 8.05 3.17
N TYR A 29 -4.88 7.18 2.21
CA TYR A 29 -5.62 5.92 2.06
C TYR A 29 -5.12 4.89 3.07
N GLU A 30 -6.03 4.08 3.60
CA GLU A 30 -5.68 2.85 4.28
C GLU A 30 -5.33 1.79 3.23
N VAL A 31 -4.14 1.20 3.30
CA VAL A 31 -3.66 0.23 2.32
C VAL A 31 -3.31 -1.09 3.00
N VAL A 32 -3.92 -2.19 2.53
CA VAL A 32 -3.60 -3.55 2.93
C VAL A 32 -2.70 -4.16 1.87
N VAL A 33 -1.49 -4.57 2.25
CA VAL A 33 -0.48 -5.04 1.33
C VAL A 33 -0.22 -6.53 1.53
N TRP A 34 -0.17 -7.28 0.43
CA TRP A 34 0.27 -8.67 0.42
C TRP A 34 1.36 -8.88 -0.63
N ASN A 35 2.35 -9.70 -0.29
CA ASN A 35 3.36 -10.17 -1.23
C ASN A 35 3.80 -11.58 -0.85
N ARG A 36 4.13 -12.42 -1.85
CA ARG A 36 4.58 -13.79 -1.62
C ARG A 36 5.81 -13.87 -0.70
N THR A 37 6.77 -12.98 -0.89
CA THR A 37 7.97 -12.86 -0.05
C THR A 37 7.77 -11.71 0.93
N ARG A 38 7.69 -12.01 2.23
CA ARG A 38 7.37 -11.02 3.28
C ARG A 38 8.40 -9.89 3.38
N GLU A 39 9.68 -10.20 3.19
CA GLU A 39 10.78 -9.22 3.25
C GLU A 39 10.59 -8.05 2.26
N LYS A 40 9.95 -8.31 1.10
CA LYS A 40 9.69 -7.26 0.12
C LYS A 40 8.65 -6.24 0.58
N ILE A 41 7.87 -6.53 1.63
CA ILE A 41 6.88 -5.61 2.20
C ILE A 41 7.55 -4.60 3.15
N LEU A 42 8.76 -4.88 3.67
CA LEU A 42 9.47 -4.01 4.61
C LEU A 42 9.57 -2.53 4.19
N PRO A 43 9.76 -2.18 2.90
CA PRO A 43 9.83 -0.78 2.48
C PRO A 43 8.51 0.02 2.61
N VAL A 44 7.40 -0.66 2.89
CA VAL A 44 6.04 -0.07 2.95
C VAL A 44 5.28 -0.38 4.24
N LEU A 45 5.98 -0.92 5.26
CA LEU A 45 5.49 -1.07 6.64
C LEU A 45 5.94 0.13 7.47
#